data_AF-A0A1Q7X649-F1
#
_entry.id   AF-A0A1Q7X649-F1
#
_cell.length_a   1.000
_cell.length_b   1.000
_cell.length_c   1.000
_cell.angle_alpha   90.00
_cell.angle_beta   90.00
_cell.angle_gamma   90.00
#
_symmetry.space_group_name_H-M   'P 1'
#
loop_
_entity.id
_entity.type
_entity.pdbx_description
1 polymer ?
#
loop_
_entity_poly.entity_id
_entity_poly.type
_entity_poly.pdbx_seq_one_letter_code
_entity_poly.pdbx_strand_id
1 'polypeptide(L)'
;MPLLGFALTLALASLADAEPVTVRFPEGVTRAFPVLRSVDNEKLAQGDLSQVVRGDKVSSRLVFHFKDGSIYDESVVFSQRDVFTLLSYRIVQQGPSFPETLEAAVDRDTGRYQVRYRADDDSPEEVLTGKFALPDDAYNGMLSLIVKNLPARAEETVSVVAFTPKPRVVKLLLQPVAEERMLVSDSPMQATRYHIRPQLGLFASLLVTDIPDLRMWILPGEAPAFLRAEGPLYFMGPVWRIEPY
;
A
#
# COMPACT_ATOMS: atom_id res chain seq x y z
N MET A 1 7.16 -59.56 14.69
CA MET A 1 7.89 -58.28 14.61
C MET A 1 9.01 -58.45 13.59
N PRO A 2 9.33 -57.49 12.71
CA PRO A 2 8.80 -56.13 12.50
C PRO A 2 8.37 -55.93 11.01
N LEU A 3 8.02 -54.79 10.41
CA LEU A 3 7.97 -53.36 10.72
C LEU A 3 6.94 -52.76 9.72
N LEU A 4 5.86 -52.14 10.21
CA LEU A 4 4.86 -51.47 9.38
C LEU A 4 5.44 -50.10 8.97
N GLY A 5 5.81 -49.94 7.70
CA GLY A 5 6.33 -48.68 7.18
C GLY A 5 5.21 -47.66 6.99
N PHE A 6 5.14 -46.67 7.88
CA PHE A 6 4.28 -45.50 7.71
C PHE A 6 5.00 -44.53 6.76
N ALA A 7 4.59 -44.48 5.50
CA ALA A 7 5.05 -43.45 4.57
C ALA A 7 4.32 -42.14 4.91
N LEU A 8 5.02 -41.23 5.57
CA LEU A 8 4.56 -39.85 5.78
C LEU A 8 4.69 -39.10 4.45
N THR A 9 3.62 -39.04 3.66
CA THR A 9 3.54 -38.11 2.53
C THR A 9 3.48 -36.69 3.08
N LEU A 10 4.63 -36.00 3.08
CA LEU A 10 4.64 -34.54 3.19
C LEU A 10 3.97 -33.97 1.94
N ALA A 11 2.71 -33.54 2.09
CA ALA A 11 2.12 -32.61 1.15
C ALA A 11 2.94 -31.31 1.23
N LEU A 12 3.81 -31.09 0.26
CA LEU A 12 4.36 -29.77 -0.03
C LEU A 12 3.15 -28.89 -0.36
N ALA A 13 2.68 -28.12 0.61
CA ALA A 13 1.79 -27.01 0.33
C ALA A 13 2.57 -26.09 -0.62
N SER A 14 2.20 -26.12 -1.90
CA SER A 14 2.64 -25.10 -2.84
C SER A 14 2.26 -23.76 -2.21
N LEU A 15 3.25 -22.92 -1.93
CA LEU A 15 3.01 -21.50 -1.74
C LEU A 15 2.44 -21.03 -3.08
N ALA A 16 1.12 -21.09 -3.22
CA ALA A 16 0.44 -20.48 -4.35
C ALA A 16 0.84 -19.01 -4.31
N ASP A 17 1.45 -18.52 -5.39
CA ASP A 17 1.65 -17.09 -5.54
C ASP A 17 0.28 -16.44 -5.49
N ALA A 18 0.15 -15.32 -4.78
CA ALA A 18 -1.13 -14.68 -4.64
C ALA A 18 -1.66 -14.25 -6.02
N GLU A 19 -2.91 -14.62 -6.30
CA GLU A 19 -3.52 -14.34 -7.59
C GLU A 19 -3.81 -12.83 -7.73
N PRO A 20 -3.57 -12.22 -8.90
CA PRO A 20 -3.93 -10.84 -9.13
C PRO A 20 -5.43 -10.58 -8.92
N VAL A 21 -5.76 -9.45 -8.31
CA VAL A 21 -7.13 -9.08 -7.97
C VAL A 21 -7.91 -8.66 -9.22
N THR A 22 -9.03 -9.34 -9.46
CA THR A 22 -9.98 -9.04 -10.53
C THR A 22 -10.59 -7.66 -10.38
N VAL A 23 -10.76 -6.96 -11.50
CA VAL A 23 -11.46 -5.68 -11.55
C VAL A 23 -12.96 -5.92 -11.40
N ARG A 24 -13.53 -5.53 -10.26
CA ARG A 24 -14.99 -5.50 -10.00
C ARG A 24 -15.56 -4.09 -10.16
N PHE A 25 -14.77 -3.11 -9.74
CA PHE A 25 -15.09 -1.69 -9.73
C PHE A 25 -13.98 -0.94 -10.46
N PRO A 26 -14.12 -0.71 -11.77
CA PRO A 26 -13.20 0.12 -12.53
C PRO A 26 -13.17 1.55 -11.97
N GLU A 27 -11.97 2.09 -11.82
CA GLU A 27 -11.73 3.46 -11.40
C GLU A 27 -12.03 4.47 -12.51
N GLY A 28 -12.60 5.61 -12.11
CA GLY A 28 -12.90 6.75 -12.97
C GLY A 28 -11.94 7.93 -12.77
N VAL A 29 -12.18 9.01 -13.51
CA VAL A 29 -11.50 10.29 -13.27
C VAL A 29 -11.88 10.81 -11.87
N THR A 30 -10.88 11.17 -11.08
CA THR A 30 -11.08 11.65 -9.70
C THR A 30 -10.14 12.80 -9.39
N ARG A 31 -10.65 13.80 -8.67
CA ARG A 31 -9.83 14.78 -7.95
C ARG A 31 -10.34 14.81 -6.51
N ALA A 32 -9.45 14.63 -5.53
CA ALA A 32 -9.79 14.68 -4.11
C ALA A 32 -8.70 15.41 -3.34
N PHE A 33 -9.01 15.90 -2.14
CA PHE A 33 -8.10 16.72 -1.34
C PHE A 33 -7.96 16.14 0.07
N PRO A 34 -7.42 14.92 0.20
CA PRO A 34 -7.39 14.23 1.48
C PRO A 34 -6.59 15.02 2.52
N VAL A 35 -6.95 14.87 3.78
CA VAL A 35 -6.23 15.49 4.90
C VAL A 35 -5.44 14.41 5.65
N LEU A 36 -4.17 14.71 5.94
CA LEU A 36 -3.34 13.87 6.79
C LEU A 36 -3.31 14.46 8.21
N ARG A 37 -3.57 13.62 9.21
CA ARG A 37 -3.62 14.01 10.62
C ARG A 37 -2.79 13.10 11.51
N SER A 38 -2.37 13.62 12.67
CA SER A 38 -1.91 12.78 13.77
C SER A 38 -3.08 12.01 14.40
N VAL A 39 -2.77 11.01 15.23
CA VAL A 39 -3.76 10.29 16.03
C VAL A 39 -4.50 11.22 17.01
N ASP A 40 -3.86 12.33 17.42
CA ASP A 40 -4.43 13.38 18.27
C ASP A 40 -5.22 14.44 17.47
N ASN A 41 -5.57 14.13 16.22
CA ASN A 41 -6.38 14.95 15.33
C ASN A 41 -5.72 16.24 14.81
N GLU A 42 -4.42 16.44 15.06
CA GLU A 42 -3.69 17.58 14.50
C GLU A 42 -3.57 17.43 12.98
N LYS A 43 -3.92 18.48 12.22
CA LYS A 43 -3.66 18.50 10.76
C LYS A 43 -2.15 18.57 10.51
N LEU A 44 -1.58 17.59 9.84
CA LEU A 44 -0.16 17.54 9.49
C LEU A 44 0.09 18.01 8.05
N ALA A 45 -0.77 17.60 7.12
CA ALA A 45 -0.62 17.93 5.70
C ALA A 45 -1.96 18.14 5.00
N GLN A 46 -1.93 18.89 3.90
CA GLN A 46 -3.00 18.92 2.91
C GLN A 46 -2.59 18.04 1.73
N GLY A 47 -3.49 17.14 1.33
CA GLY A 47 -3.33 16.27 0.19
C GLY A 47 -3.98 16.81 -1.07
N ASP A 48 -3.43 16.40 -2.20
CA ASP A 48 -3.98 16.57 -3.55
C ASP A 48 -3.87 15.22 -4.27
N LEU A 49 -5.01 14.57 -4.47
CA LEU A 49 -5.14 13.34 -5.25
C LEU A 49 -5.72 13.69 -6.61
N SER A 50 -5.05 13.25 -7.67
CA SER A 50 -5.55 13.33 -9.04
C SER A 50 -5.46 11.98 -9.72
N GLN A 51 -6.52 11.61 -10.43
CA GLN A 51 -6.62 10.37 -11.19
C GLN A 51 -7.21 10.65 -12.56
N VAL A 52 -6.51 10.20 -13.60
CA VAL A 52 -6.92 10.37 -15.00
C VAL A 52 -6.93 9.01 -15.69
N VAL A 53 -7.97 8.77 -16.50
CA VAL A 53 -8.18 7.49 -17.21
C VAL A 53 -7.95 7.68 -18.71
N ARG A 54 -7.19 6.77 -19.32
CA ARG A 54 -6.97 6.69 -20.78
C ARG A 54 -7.10 5.24 -21.24
N GLY A 55 -8.25 4.90 -21.82
CA GLY A 55 -8.59 3.52 -22.13
C GLY A 55 -8.66 2.70 -20.83
N ASP A 56 -7.88 1.63 -20.77
CA ASP A 56 -7.77 0.77 -19.58
C ASP A 56 -6.66 1.19 -18.60
N LYS A 57 -5.90 2.22 -18.93
CA LYS A 57 -4.81 2.72 -18.07
C LYS A 57 -5.28 3.88 -17.22
N VAL A 58 -4.90 3.84 -15.95
CA VAL A 58 -5.17 4.89 -14.97
C VAL A 58 -3.85 5.46 -14.49
N SER A 59 -3.72 6.78 -14.49
CA SER A 59 -2.60 7.50 -13.88
C SER A 59 -3.12 8.21 -12.64
N SER A 60 -2.58 7.84 -11.48
CA SER A 60 -2.92 8.41 -10.18
C SER A 60 -1.70 9.10 -9.57
N ARG A 61 -1.90 10.27 -8.94
CA ARG A 61 -0.87 10.98 -8.19
C ARG A 61 -1.46 11.55 -6.91
N LEU A 62 -0.84 11.22 -5.78
CA LEU A 62 -1.16 11.73 -4.45
C LEU A 62 0.03 12.54 -3.93
N VAL A 63 -0.19 13.81 -3.62
CA VAL A 63 0.82 14.67 -3.00
C VAL A 63 0.32 15.18 -1.65
N PHE A 64 1.06 14.93 -0.59
CA PHE A 64 0.87 15.62 0.69
C PHE A 64 1.96 16.68 0.89
N HIS A 65 1.52 17.92 1.11
CA HIS A 65 2.37 19.02 1.55
C HIS A 65 2.21 19.19 3.06
N PHE A 66 3.26 18.84 3.81
CA PHE A 66 3.28 18.90 5.26
C PHE A 66 3.52 20.33 5.73
N LYS A 67 3.01 20.67 6.92
CA LYS A 67 3.20 21.98 7.55
C LYS A 67 4.68 22.30 7.85
N ASP A 68 5.49 21.28 8.10
CA ASP A 68 6.92 21.40 8.38
C ASP A 68 7.78 21.55 7.12
N GLY A 69 7.16 21.60 5.93
CA GLY A 69 7.83 21.69 4.64
C GLY A 69 8.16 20.33 4.01
N SER A 70 7.82 19.21 4.66
CA SER A 70 7.99 17.87 4.10
C SER A 70 7.04 17.60 2.94
N ILE A 71 7.44 16.69 2.05
CA ILE A 71 6.68 16.27 0.88
C ILE A 71 6.60 14.74 0.83
N TYR A 72 5.38 14.24 0.65
CA TYR A 72 5.10 12.89 0.14
C TYR A 72 4.48 13.05 -1.25
N ASP A 73 5.09 12.48 -2.29
CA ASP A 73 4.57 12.52 -3.66
C ASP A 73 4.64 11.13 -4.28
N GLU A 74 3.50 10.47 -4.36
CA GLU A 74 3.35 9.12 -4.91
C GLU A 74 2.61 9.18 -6.24
N SER A 75 3.20 8.60 -7.27
CA SER A 75 2.64 8.50 -8.62
C SER A 75 2.59 7.04 -9.06
N VAL A 76 1.43 6.63 -9.57
CA VAL A 76 1.17 5.25 -9.99
C VAL A 76 0.50 5.24 -11.36
N VAL A 77 0.94 4.33 -12.23
CA VAL A 77 0.19 3.97 -13.43
C VAL A 77 -0.19 2.51 -13.34
N PHE A 78 -1.46 2.19 -13.53
CA PHE A 78 -1.96 0.81 -13.51
C PHE A 78 -2.93 0.54 -14.66
N SER A 79 -3.05 -0.73 -15.05
CA SER A 79 -4.11 -1.23 -15.92
C SER A 79 -5.27 -1.76 -15.07
N GLN A 80 -6.49 -1.59 -15.59
CA GLN A 80 -7.74 -2.07 -15.01
C GLN A 80 -8.61 -2.80 -16.05
N ARG A 81 -8.01 -3.71 -16.84
CA ARG A 81 -8.76 -4.56 -17.79
C ARG A 81 -9.54 -5.65 -17.05
N ASP A 82 -8.91 -6.80 -16.86
CA ASP A 82 -9.51 -7.97 -16.21
C ASP A 82 -9.06 -8.06 -14.74
N VAL A 83 -7.78 -7.80 -14.52
CA VAL A 83 -7.16 -7.69 -13.19
C VAL A 83 -6.46 -6.35 -13.06
N PHE A 84 -6.28 -5.88 -11.83
CA PHE A 84 -5.42 -4.74 -11.59
C PHE A 84 -3.97 -5.13 -11.78
N THR A 85 -3.23 -4.29 -12.52
CA THR A 85 -1.79 -4.51 -12.74
C THR A 85 -1.06 -3.19 -12.62
N LEU A 86 -0.17 -3.09 -11.62
CA LEU A 86 0.76 -1.97 -11.49
C LEU A 86 1.73 -1.95 -12.67
N LEU A 87 1.77 -0.88 -13.45
CA LEU A 87 2.64 -0.72 -14.63
C LEU A 87 3.87 0.11 -14.30
N SER A 88 3.71 1.21 -13.57
CA SER A 88 4.83 2.02 -13.10
C SER A 88 4.52 2.68 -11.77
N TYR A 89 5.58 2.90 -10.99
CA TYR A 89 5.51 3.47 -9.66
C TYR A 89 6.63 4.48 -9.46
N ARG A 90 6.34 5.60 -8.82
CA ARG A 90 7.31 6.56 -8.30
C ARG A 90 6.86 7.09 -6.95
N ILE A 91 7.79 7.25 -6.02
CA ILE A 91 7.54 7.89 -4.73
C ILE A 91 8.68 8.86 -4.39
N VAL A 92 8.34 10.01 -3.83
CA VAL A 92 9.27 10.96 -3.22
C VAL A 92 8.86 11.18 -1.76
N GLN A 93 9.82 11.04 -0.86
CA GLN A 93 9.71 11.34 0.56
C GLN A 93 10.89 12.24 0.94
N GLN A 94 10.58 13.45 1.43
CA GLN A 94 11.60 14.46 1.71
C GLN A 94 11.14 15.39 2.83
N GLY A 95 12.07 15.79 3.69
CA GLY A 95 11.86 16.79 4.74
C GLY A 95 11.69 16.18 6.14
N PRO A 96 11.51 17.03 7.18
CA PRO A 96 11.59 16.63 8.59
C PRO A 96 10.65 15.51 9.06
N SER A 97 9.55 15.26 8.36
CA SER A 97 8.61 14.17 8.66
C SER A 97 9.11 12.79 8.24
N PHE A 98 10.20 12.71 7.47
CA PHE A 98 10.80 11.47 6.98
C PHE A 98 12.22 11.33 7.52
N PRO A 99 12.63 10.14 7.99
CA PRO A 99 13.97 9.94 8.55
C PRO A 99 15.06 10.04 7.48
N GLU A 100 14.73 9.74 6.23
CA GLU A 100 15.64 9.71 5.09
C GLU A 100 14.99 10.44 3.89
N THR A 101 15.82 11.02 3.01
CA THR A 101 15.34 11.50 1.70
C THR A 101 15.35 10.33 0.73
N LEU A 102 14.20 10.05 0.12
CA LEU A 102 14.02 8.95 -0.82
C LEU A 102 13.27 9.41 -2.06
N GLU A 103 13.84 9.17 -3.23
CA GLU A 103 13.10 9.14 -4.49
C GLU A 103 13.30 7.78 -5.14
N ALA A 104 12.23 7.01 -5.29
CA ALA A 104 12.28 5.68 -5.87
C ALA A 104 11.30 5.56 -7.04
N ALA A 105 11.71 4.83 -8.09
CA ALA A 105 10.87 4.53 -9.23
C ALA A 105 11.14 3.12 -9.76
N VAL A 106 10.09 2.47 -10.28
CA VAL A 106 10.17 1.17 -10.95
C VAL A 106 9.16 1.09 -12.09
N ASP A 107 9.57 0.48 -13.19
CA ASP A 107 8.78 0.30 -14.40
C ASP A 107 8.67 -1.19 -14.75
N ARG A 108 7.43 -1.68 -14.92
CA ARG A 108 7.16 -3.11 -15.19
C ARG A 108 7.71 -3.54 -16.54
N ASP A 109 7.47 -2.76 -17.59
CA ASP A 109 7.75 -3.15 -18.98
C ASP A 109 9.26 -3.32 -19.20
N THR A 110 10.06 -2.41 -18.66
CA THR A 110 11.53 -2.48 -18.73
C THR A 110 12.15 -3.29 -17.61
N GLY A 111 11.41 -3.52 -16.51
CA GLY A 111 11.88 -4.12 -15.27
C GLY A 111 12.97 -3.31 -14.59
N ARG A 112 13.12 -2.01 -14.91
CA ARG A 112 14.18 -1.15 -14.36
C ARG A 112 13.68 -0.42 -13.12
N TYR A 113 14.56 -0.27 -12.15
CA TYR A 113 14.34 0.60 -11.00
C TYR A 113 15.48 1.62 -10.86
N GLN A 114 15.15 2.74 -10.24
CA GLN A 114 16.11 3.74 -9.77
C GLN A 114 15.69 4.20 -8.38
N VAL A 115 16.68 4.39 -7.50
CA VAL A 115 16.50 4.98 -6.17
C VAL A 115 17.58 6.04 -5.98
N ARG A 116 17.16 7.27 -5.65
CA ARG A 116 18.01 8.31 -5.07
C ARG A 116 17.74 8.31 -3.58
N TYR A 117 18.79 8.19 -2.79
CA TYR A 117 18.70 7.96 -1.36
C TYR A 117 19.68 8.84 -0.62
N ARG A 118 19.28 9.38 0.53
CA ARG A 118 20.18 10.04 1.46
C ARG A 118 19.69 9.82 2.88
N ALA A 119 20.55 9.26 3.72
CA ALA A 119 20.21 8.85 5.08
C ALA A 119 19.88 10.03 6.01
N ASP A 120 20.62 11.13 5.90
CA ASP A 120 20.42 12.38 6.64
C ASP A 120 21.05 13.55 5.86
N ASP A 121 20.90 14.79 6.35
CA ASP A 121 21.37 16.00 5.65
C ASP A 121 22.89 16.07 5.47
N ASP A 122 23.67 15.38 6.31
CA ASP A 122 25.14 15.34 6.27
C ASP A 122 25.67 14.18 5.41
N SER A 123 24.81 13.21 5.08
CA SER A 123 25.16 12.04 4.29
C SER A 123 25.21 12.35 2.78
N PRO A 124 26.15 11.73 2.03
CA PRO A 124 26.17 11.84 0.58
C PRO A 124 24.92 11.21 -0.03
N GLU A 125 24.48 11.74 -1.16
CA GLU A 125 23.42 11.11 -1.95
C GLU A 125 23.95 9.85 -2.64
N GLU A 126 23.20 8.76 -2.51
CA GLU A 126 23.43 7.51 -3.22
C GLU A 126 22.41 7.34 -4.35
N VAL A 127 22.87 6.85 -5.50
CA VAL A 127 22.01 6.48 -6.61
C VAL A 127 22.16 4.99 -6.91
N LEU A 128 21.08 4.25 -6.70
CA LEU A 128 20.98 2.83 -6.96
C LEU A 128 20.14 2.62 -8.22
N THR A 129 20.64 1.80 -9.14
CA THR A 129 19.88 1.38 -10.32
C THR A 129 20.03 -0.11 -10.54
N GLY A 130 19.07 -0.71 -11.21
CA GLY A 130 19.14 -2.13 -11.51
C GLY A 130 17.88 -2.65 -12.17
N LYS A 131 17.74 -3.97 -12.15
CA LYS A 131 16.52 -4.65 -12.57
C LYS A 131 15.75 -5.18 -11.36
N PHE A 132 14.44 -5.08 -11.42
CA PHE A 132 13.52 -5.63 -10.44
C PHE A 132 12.24 -6.08 -11.16
N ALA A 133 11.94 -7.37 -11.10
CA ALA A 133 10.69 -7.89 -11.61
C ALA A 133 9.58 -7.61 -10.59
N LEU A 134 8.62 -6.76 -10.96
CA LEU A 134 7.45 -6.51 -10.13
C LEU A 134 6.59 -7.79 -10.06
N PRO A 135 6.19 -8.25 -8.87
CA PRO A 135 5.16 -9.28 -8.73
C PRO A 135 3.87 -8.87 -9.45
N ASP A 136 3.10 -9.83 -9.97
CA ASP A 136 1.84 -9.54 -10.67
C ASP A 136 0.76 -9.00 -9.71
N ASP A 137 0.87 -9.35 -8.42
CA ASP A 137 0.05 -8.89 -7.29
C ASP A 137 0.66 -7.69 -6.54
N ALA A 138 1.61 -6.96 -7.15
CA ALA A 138 2.21 -5.75 -6.55
C ALA A 138 1.28 -4.54 -6.69
N TYR A 139 0.88 -3.93 -5.57
CA TYR A 139 -0.16 -2.89 -5.53
C TYR A 139 0.24 -1.59 -4.79
N ASN A 140 1.50 -1.17 -4.91
CA ASN A 140 1.96 0.12 -4.40
C ASN A 140 1.04 1.27 -4.85
N GLY A 141 0.62 2.11 -3.90
CA GLY A 141 -0.32 3.23 -4.11
C GLY A 141 -1.75 2.83 -4.57
N MET A 142 -2.07 1.52 -4.58
CA MET A 142 -3.37 0.99 -5.04
C MET A 142 -4.15 0.26 -3.94
N LEU A 143 -3.63 0.16 -2.72
CA LEU A 143 -4.22 -0.69 -1.66
C LEU A 143 -5.70 -0.40 -1.38
N SER A 144 -6.12 0.87 -1.39
CA SER A 144 -7.53 1.23 -1.16
C SER A 144 -8.44 0.76 -2.28
N LEU A 145 -7.96 0.78 -3.53
CA LEU A 145 -8.64 0.21 -4.68
C LEU A 145 -8.73 -1.32 -4.57
N ILE A 146 -7.65 -1.97 -4.15
CA ILE A 146 -7.61 -3.43 -4.04
C ILE A 146 -8.61 -3.92 -3.01
N VAL A 147 -8.62 -3.32 -1.82
CA VAL A 147 -9.56 -3.68 -0.74
C VAL A 147 -11.03 -3.50 -1.19
N LYS A 148 -11.36 -2.47 -1.97
CA LYS A 148 -12.71 -2.28 -2.52
C LYS A 148 -13.14 -3.40 -3.48
N ASN A 149 -12.19 -4.06 -4.13
CA ASN A 149 -12.43 -5.05 -5.18
C ASN A 149 -12.37 -6.50 -4.69
N LEU A 150 -12.07 -6.71 -3.41
CA LEU A 150 -12.12 -8.03 -2.81
C LEU A 150 -13.57 -8.52 -2.71
N PRO A 151 -13.82 -9.84 -2.83
CA PRO A 151 -15.09 -10.40 -2.43
C PRO A 151 -15.42 -10.02 -0.98
N ALA A 152 -16.70 -9.84 -0.67
CA ALA A 152 -17.12 -9.46 0.67
C ALA A 152 -16.59 -10.47 1.70
N ARG A 153 -15.90 -9.96 2.74
CA ARG A 153 -15.27 -10.75 3.82
C ARG A 153 -14.11 -11.65 3.39
N ALA A 154 -13.59 -11.53 2.17
CA ALA A 154 -12.41 -12.26 1.76
C ALA A 154 -11.16 -11.73 2.47
N GLU A 155 -10.32 -12.66 2.90
CA GLU A 155 -8.95 -12.38 3.30
C GLU A 155 -8.05 -12.69 2.11
N GLU A 156 -7.14 -11.77 1.78
CA GLU A 156 -6.21 -11.95 0.66
C GLU A 156 -4.81 -11.53 1.04
N THR A 157 -3.81 -12.21 0.49
CA THR A 157 -2.42 -11.77 0.60
C THR A 157 -2.02 -11.13 -0.72
N VAL A 158 -1.36 -9.97 -0.69
CA VAL A 158 -0.87 -9.28 -1.90
C VAL A 158 0.56 -8.82 -1.70
N SER A 159 1.24 -8.37 -2.76
CA SER A 159 2.58 -7.80 -2.67
C SER A 159 2.56 -6.27 -2.65
N VAL A 160 3.57 -5.69 -2.01
CA VAL A 160 4.05 -4.34 -2.27
C VAL A 160 5.58 -4.35 -2.37
N VAL A 161 6.15 -3.34 -3.02
CA VAL A 161 7.59 -3.11 -3.07
C VAL A 161 7.97 -2.05 -2.06
N ALA A 162 8.80 -2.43 -1.08
CA ALA A 162 9.44 -1.48 -0.17
C ALA A 162 10.83 -1.11 -0.69
N PHE A 163 11.18 0.17 -0.65
CA PHE A 163 12.50 0.67 -1.05
C PHE A 163 13.32 1.00 0.19
N THR A 164 14.27 0.12 0.57
CA THR A 164 15.06 0.25 1.81
C THR A 164 16.57 -0.03 1.64
N PRO A 165 17.32 0.84 0.97
CA PRO A 165 16.92 1.65 -0.19
C PRO A 165 16.72 0.77 -1.44
N LYS A 166 17.31 -0.43 -1.50
CA LYS A 166 17.05 -1.39 -2.60
C LYS A 166 15.60 -1.91 -2.53
N PRO A 167 14.94 -2.13 -3.69
CA PRO A 167 13.58 -2.66 -3.72
C PRO A 167 13.52 -4.09 -3.18
N ARG A 168 12.53 -4.36 -2.35
CA ARG A 168 12.23 -5.68 -1.78
C ARG A 168 10.72 -5.91 -1.81
N VAL A 169 10.31 -7.14 -2.11
CA VAL A 169 8.91 -7.55 -2.02
C VAL A 169 8.53 -7.73 -0.55
N VAL A 170 7.41 -7.15 -0.15
CA VAL A 170 6.76 -7.35 1.14
C VAL A 170 5.37 -7.88 0.86
N LYS A 171 5.01 -9.04 1.42
CA LYS A 171 3.65 -9.56 1.36
C LYS A 171 2.80 -8.90 2.45
N LEU A 172 1.57 -8.52 2.11
CA LEU A 172 0.60 -7.90 3.01
C LEU A 172 -0.65 -8.78 3.07
N LEU A 173 -1.08 -9.14 4.27
CA LEU A 173 -2.38 -9.74 4.52
C LEU A 173 -3.44 -8.64 4.64
N LEU A 174 -4.42 -8.67 3.75
CA LEU A 174 -5.61 -7.83 3.75
C LEU A 174 -6.75 -8.59 4.41
N GLN A 175 -7.11 -8.23 5.64
CA GLN A 175 -8.08 -8.98 6.43
C GLN A 175 -9.24 -8.08 6.87
N PRO A 176 -10.51 -8.40 6.54
CA PRO A 176 -11.66 -7.73 7.10
C PRO A 176 -11.86 -8.20 8.55
N VAL A 177 -11.91 -7.27 9.50
CA VAL A 177 -11.89 -7.60 10.94
C VAL A 177 -13.14 -7.16 11.70
N ALA A 178 -13.88 -6.17 11.20
CA ALA A 178 -15.10 -5.71 11.85
C ALA A 178 -16.00 -4.92 10.89
N GLU A 179 -17.30 -4.89 11.16
CA GLU A 179 -18.17 -3.81 10.71
C GLU A 179 -18.21 -2.74 11.81
N GLU A 180 -18.01 -1.49 11.42
CA GLU A 180 -17.86 -0.37 12.34
C GLU A 180 -18.75 0.79 11.89
N ARG A 181 -19.51 1.35 12.84
CA ARG A 181 -20.31 2.55 12.60
C ARG A 181 -19.39 3.77 12.66
N MET A 182 -19.20 4.41 11.51
CA MET A 182 -18.44 5.65 11.38
C MET A 182 -19.37 6.84 11.20
N LEU A 183 -18.97 8.00 11.72
CA LEU A 183 -19.59 9.27 11.34
C LEU A 183 -18.85 9.83 10.14
N VAL A 184 -19.59 10.08 9.05
CA VAL A 184 -19.14 10.80 7.87
C VAL A 184 -19.88 12.12 7.87
N SER A 185 -19.15 13.20 8.16
CA SER A 185 -19.76 14.46 8.59
C SER A 185 -20.73 14.18 9.76
N ASP A 186 -22.04 14.37 9.56
CA ASP A 186 -23.06 14.12 10.59
C ASP A 186 -23.87 12.84 10.34
N SER A 187 -23.54 12.08 9.30
CA SER A 187 -24.31 10.89 8.91
C SER A 187 -23.61 9.59 9.31
N PRO A 188 -24.29 8.68 10.02
CA PRO A 188 -23.74 7.39 10.36
C PRO A 188 -23.64 6.48 9.11
N MET A 189 -22.45 5.92 8.89
CA MET A 189 -22.16 4.97 7.83
C MET A 189 -21.67 3.65 8.44
N GLN A 190 -22.13 2.52 7.92
CA GLN A 190 -21.60 1.20 8.30
C GLN A 190 -20.44 0.84 7.36
N ALA A 191 -19.23 0.88 7.89
CA ALA A 191 -18.02 0.60 7.14
C ALA A 191 -17.39 -0.72 7.57
N THR A 192 -16.82 -1.46 6.62
CA THR A 192 -15.98 -2.60 6.93
C THR A 192 -14.57 -2.11 7.24
N ARG A 193 -14.07 -2.43 8.43
CA ARG A 193 -12.69 -2.17 8.83
C ARG A 193 -11.80 -3.34 8.43
N TYR A 194 -10.77 -3.04 7.67
CA TYR A 194 -9.69 -3.95 7.28
C TYR A 194 -8.45 -3.68 8.13
N HIS A 195 -7.75 -4.75 8.46
CA HIS A 195 -6.37 -4.76 8.94
C HIS A 195 -5.47 -5.19 7.79
N ILE A 196 -4.43 -4.41 7.54
CA ILE A 196 -3.42 -4.65 6.51
C ILE A 196 -2.11 -4.89 7.23
N ARG A 197 -1.64 -6.14 7.23
CA ARG A 197 -0.50 -6.56 8.05
C ARG A 197 0.61 -7.13 7.18
N PRO A 198 1.86 -6.64 7.29
CA PRO A 198 2.96 -7.27 6.58
C PRO A 198 3.26 -8.66 7.14
N GLN A 199 3.41 -9.62 6.23
CA GLN A 199 3.82 -10.98 6.53
C GLN A 199 5.34 -11.04 6.48
N LEU A 200 5.98 -10.70 7.61
CA LEU A 200 7.43 -10.64 7.67
C LEU A 200 8.12 -12.01 7.75
N GLY A 201 7.37 -13.10 7.98
CA GLY A 201 7.94 -14.43 8.12
C GLY A 201 9.10 -14.45 9.13
N LEU A 202 10.25 -15.00 8.72
CA LEU A 202 11.47 -15.08 9.55
C LEU A 202 12.07 -13.70 9.90
N PHE A 203 11.70 -12.62 9.22
CA PHE A 203 12.17 -11.26 9.57
C PHE A 203 11.45 -10.68 10.80
N ALA A 204 10.32 -11.27 11.23
CA ALA A 204 9.59 -10.80 12.40
C ALA A 204 10.46 -10.79 13.67
N SER A 205 11.38 -11.76 13.81
CA SER A 205 12.27 -11.86 14.97
C SER A 205 13.39 -10.81 15.02
N LEU A 206 13.60 -10.06 13.94
CA LEU A 206 14.59 -8.97 13.90
C LEU A 206 14.01 -7.63 14.35
N LEU A 207 12.70 -7.56 14.58
CA LEU A 207 12.05 -6.35 15.06
C LEU A 207 12.14 -6.25 16.58
N VAL A 208 12.52 -5.08 17.06
CA VAL A 208 12.57 -4.75 18.50
C VAL A 208 11.20 -4.25 19.00
N THR A 209 10.35 -3.79 18.08
CA THR A 209 9.03 -3.23 18.36
C THR A 209 8.01 -3.80 17.40
N ASP A 210 6.73 -3.78 17.79
CA ASP A 210 5.64 -4.17 16.90
C ASP A 210 5.57 -3.25 15.68
N ILE A 211 5.16 -3.83 14.56
CA ILE A 211 4.93 -3.08 13.34
C ILE A 211 3.66 -2.26 13.54
N PRO A 212 3.66 -0.95 13.22
CA PRO A 212 2.45 -0.17 13.24
C PRO A 212 1.37 -0.79 12.34
N ASP A 213 0.19 -1.00 12.90
CA ASP A 213 -0.96 -1.52 12.15
C ASP A 213 -1.37 -0.52 11.06
N LEU A 214 -1.58 -1.01 9.83
CA LEU A 214 -2.34 -0.28 8.82
C LEU A 214 -3.79 -0.74 8.88
N ARG A 215 -4.71 0.21 9.04
CA ARG A 215 -6.15 -0.01 9.12
C ARG A 215 -6.83 0.81 8.05
N MET A 216 -7.86 0.26 7.44
CA MET A 216 -8.61 0.92 6.38
C MET A 216 -10.10 0.69 6.56
N TRP A 217 -10.90 1.73 6.35
CA TRP A 217 -12.36 1.65 6.43
C TRP A 217 -12.95 1.88 5.05
N ILE A 218 -13.67 0.87 4.56
CA ILE A 218 -14.36 0.89 3.28
C ILE A 218 -15.85 0.84 3.52
N LEU A 219 -16.58 1.79 2.94
CA LEU A 219 -18.04 1.75 2.84
C LEU A 219 -18.42 0.81 1.68
N PRO A 220 -19.09 -0.34 1.93
CA PRO A 220 -19.56 -1.21 0.86
C PRO A 220 -20.74 -0.58 0.11
N GLY A 221 -21.02 -1.07 -1.10
CA GLY A 221 -22.16 -0.64 -1.92
C GLY A 221 -21.92 -0.91 -3.40
N GLU A 222 -22.80 -0.39 -4.25
CA GLU A 222 -22.64 -0.45 -5.72
C GLU A 222 -21.37 0.30 -6.18
N ALA A 223 -20.97 1.33 -5.43
CA ALA A 223 -19.72 2.06 -5.60
C ALA A 223 -19.02 2.15 -4.23
N PRO A 224 -18.13 1.19 -3.89
CA PRO A 224 -17.49 1.17 -2.58
C PRO A 224 -16.57 2.38 -2.38
N ALA A 225 -16.63 3.00 -1.20
CA ALA A 225 -15.92 4.23 -0.90
C ALA A 225 -14.85 4.04 0.16
N PHE A 226 -13.69 4.66 -0.06
CA PHE A 226 -12.68 4.80 0.98
C PHE A 226 -13.12 5.89 1.95
N LEU A 227 -13.21 5.55 3.24
CA LEU A 227 -13.60 6.52 4.28
C LEU A 227 -12.41 7.02 5.10
N ARG A 228 -11.44 6.14 5.37
CA ARG A 228 -10.32 6.44 6.26
C ARG A 228 -9.22 5.40 6.12
N ALA A 229 -7.97 5.81 6.32
CA ALA A 229 -6.87 4.93 6.66
C ALA A 229 -6.16 5.44 7.92
N GLU A 230 -5.63 4.52 8.72
CA GLU A 230 -4.75 4.82 9.85
C GLU A 230 -3.54 3.89 9.78
N GLY A 231 -2.34 4.45 9.69
CA GLY A 231 -1.12 3.69 9.57
C GLY A 231 0.05 4.56 9.12
N PRO A 232 1.23 3.98 8.93
CA PRO A 232 2.41 4.73 8.53
C PRO A 232 2.47 4.94 7.00
N LEU A 233 3.02 6.08 6.55
CA LEU A 233 3.29 6.35 5.13
C LEU A 233 4.64 5.79 4.63
N TYR A 234 5.48 5.34 5.55
CA TYR A 234 6.76 4.70 5.26
C TYR A 234 7.03 3.60 6.29
N PHE A 235 7.96 2.70 5.99
CA PHE A 235 8.25 1.57 6.87
C PHE A 235 8.69 2.05 8.26
N MET A 236 8.06 1.52 9.32
CA MET A 236 8.31 1.92 10.72
C MET A 236 8.03 3.40 11.05
N GLY A 237 7.29 4.11 10.19
CA GLY A 237 6.90 5.48 10.47
C GLY A 237 5.83 5.61 11.57
N PRO A 238 5.52 6.86 11.99
CA PRO A 238 4.44 7.13 12.91
C PRO A 238 3.08 6.75 12.30
N VAL A 239 2.11 6.43 13.16
CA VAL A 239 0.72 6.23 12.73
C VAL A 239 0.09 7.58 12.45
N TRP A 240 -0.34 7.79 11.21
CA TRP A 240 -1.12 8.94 10.80
C TRP A 240 -2.48 8.50 10.28
N ARG A 241 -3.44 9.43 10.26
CA ARG A 241 -4.78 9.24 9.73
C ARG A 241 -4.95 9.99 8.43
N ILE A 242 -5.45 9.32 7.40
CA ILE A 242 -5.87 9.91 6.13
C ILE A 242 -7.40 9.88 6.07
N GLU A 243 -7.99 11.04 5.82
CA GLU A 243 -9.41 11.22 5.56
C GLU A 243 -9.60 11.85 4.17
N PRO A 244 -10.61 11.43 3.38
CA PRO A 244 -10.84 11.97 2.03
C PRO A 244 -11.33 13.42 2.02
N TYR A 245 -11.81 13.95 3.16
CA TYR A 245 -12.27 15.33 3.39
C TYR A 245 -12.03 15.77 4.83
#